data_AF-A0A3D3HBK2-F1
#
_entry.id   AF-A0A3D3HBK2-F1
#
_cell.length_a   1.000
_cell.length_b   1.000
_cell.length_c   1.000
_cell.angle_alpha   90.00
_cell.angle_beta   90.00
_cell.angle_gamma   90.00
#
_symmetry.space_group_name_H-M   'P 1'
#
loop_
_entity.id
_entity.type
_entity.pdbx_description
1 polymer ?
#
loop_
_entity_poly.entity_id
_entity_poly.type
_entity_poly.pdbx_seq_one_letter_code
_entity_poly.pdbx_strand_id
1 'polypeptide(L)'
;LAAFEKALVTIESKDFVIIVGTYQTEGIFSDNTDNANFLAFEKDHIILQGAIIADNNNTNKLTVSDYNQTTDKKGNVRISCQAKGLLINARVEISLKKTAGNLADVIITPTKGEVKRFTGEIVPRAQSKYFRRPGEI
;
A
#
# COMPACT_ATOMS: atom_id res chain seq x y z
N LEU A 1 5.14 14.56 15.28
CA LEU A 1 4.37 15.22 14.19
C LEU A 1 5.14 15.26 12.87
N ALA A 2 6.44 15.59 12.87
CA ALA A 2 7.23 15.68 11.64
C ALA A 2 7.15 14.44 10.72
N ALA A 3 7.11 13.22 11.25
CA ALA A 3 6.96 12.00 10.44
C ALA A 3 5.59 11.91 9.73
N PHE A 4 4.52 12.30 10.41
CA PHE A 4 3.17 12.33 9.84
C PHE A 4 3.04 13.39 8.76
N GLU A 5 3.52 14.61 9.02
CA GLU A 5 3.51 15.70 8.02
C GLU A 5 4.31 15.33 6.77
N LYS A 6 5.47 14.70 6.92
CA LYS A 6 6.25 14.16 5.80
C LYS A 6 5.49 13.08 5.04
N ALA A 7 4.79 12.18 5.74
CA ALA A 7 3.98 11.14 5.11
C ALA A 7 2.81 11.74 4.32
N LEU A 8 2.19 12.84 4.80
CA LEU A 8 1.15 13.54 4.05
C LEU A 8 1.67 14.12 2.74
N VAL A 9 2.79 14.85 2.78
CA VAL A 9 3.43 15.39 1.56
C VAL A 9 3.79 14.26 0.59
N THR A 10 4.22 13.13 1.13
CA THR A 10 4.57 11.92 0.36
C THR A 10 3.33 11.27 -0.27
N ILE A 11 2.19 11.24 0.42
CA ILE A 11 0.91 10.78 -0.14
C ILE A 11 0.45 11.72 -1.26
N GLU A 12 0.54 13.03 -1.03
CA GLU A 12 0.09 14.06 -1.98
C GLU A 12 0.86 14.02 -3.30
N SER A 13 2.13 13.63 -3.27
CA SER A 13 2.92 13.42 -4.50
C SER A 13 2.46 12.22 -5.33
N LYS A 14 1.69 11.31 -4.73
CA LYS A 14 1.33 9.99 -5.27
C LYS A 14 2.56 9.22 -5.79
N ASP A 15 3.71 9.43 -5.18
CA ASP A 15 4.98 8.77 -5.54
C ASP A 15 5.66 8.20 -4.29
N PHE A 16 5.10 7.09 -3.80
CA PHE A 16 5.45 6.53 -2.50
C PHE A 16 5.41 5.02 -2.47
N VAL A 17 6.07 4.43 -1.47
CA VAL A 17 6.11 2.99 -1.24
C VAL A 17 5.71 2.72 0.21
N ILE A 18 4.97 1.63 0.40
CA ILE A 18 4.68 1.01 1.69
C ILE A 18 5.26 -0.41 1.61
N ILE A 19 6.42 -0.60 2.22
CA ILE A 19 6.98 -1.94 2.42
C ILE A 19 6.18 -2.59 3.54
N VAL A 20 5.74 -3.84 3.33
CA VAL A 20 4.98 -4.59 4.33
C VAL A 20 5.83 -4.74 5.59
N GLY A 21 5.36 -4.21 6.71
CA GLY A 21 5.93 -4.39 8.04
C GLY A 21 5.33 -5.61 8.73
N THR A 22 4.02 -5.59 8.97
CA THR A 22 3.27 -6.75 9.46
C THR A 22 2.10 -7.05 8.54
N TYR A 23 1.68 -8.31 8.46
CA TYR A 23 0.56 -8.73 7.63
C TYR A 23 -0.32 -9.73 8.38
N GLN A 24 -1.60 -9.78 8.02
CA GLN A 24 -2.56 -10.68 8.62
C GLN A 24 -2.70 -11.97 7.79
N THR A 25 -2.73 -13.11 8.46
CA THR A 25 -3.11 -14.41 7.91
C THR A 25 -4.00 -15.11 8.92
N GLU A 26 -5.19 -15.55 8.50
CA GLU A 26 -6.17 -16.25 9.37
C GLU A 26 -6.46 -15.50 10.70
N GLY A 27 -6.46 -14.17 10.67
CA GLY A 27 -6.71 -13.35 11.86
C GLY A 27 -5.45 -12.97 12.64
N ILE A 28 -4.34 -13.66 12.44
CA ILE A 28 -3.08 -13.47 13.19
C ILE A 28 -2.14 -12.53 12.41
N PHE A 29 -1.52 -11.57 13.10
CA PHE A 29 -0.50 -10.71 12.50
C PHE A 29 0.89 -11.32 12.68
N SER A 30 1.66 -11.34 11.60
CA SER A 30 3.06 -11.79 11.57
C SER A 30 3.96 -10.71 10.98
N ASP A 31 5.22 -10.69 11.41
CA ASP A 31 6.23 -9.78 10.88
C ASP A 31 6.66 -10.24 9.47
N ASN A 32 6.77 -9.29 8.55
CA ASN A 32 7.38 -9.51 7.25
C ASN A 32 8.88 -9.21 7.31
N THR A 33 9.69 -10.12 6.79
CA THR A 33 11.15 -10.00 6.72
C THR A 33 11.68 -9.83 5.30
N ASP A 34 10.80 -9.86 4.29
CA ASP A 34 11.14 -9.70 2.87
C ASP A 34 10.65 -8.36 2.32
N ASN A 35 11.61 -7.48 1.96
CA ASN A 35 11.33 -6.18 1.37
C ASN A 35 10.78 -6.25 -0.07
N ALA A 36 10.65 -7.45 -0.64
CA ALA A 36 9.97 -7.68 -1.91
C ALA A 36 8.43 -7.72 -1.80
N ASN A 37 7.87 -7.61 -0.58
CA ASN A 37 6.44 -7.42 -0.35
C ASN A 37 6.15 -5.93 -0.13
N PHE A 38 5.57 -5.27 -1.13
CA PHE A 38 5.29 -3.83 -1.04
C PHE A 38 4.14 -3.39 -1.94
N LEU A 39 3.51 -2.28 -1.52
CA LEU A 39 2.64 -1.48 -2.36
C LEU A 39 3.39 -0.21 -2.75
N ALA A 40 3.50 0.09 -4.05
CA ALA A 40 3.95 1.40 -4.51
C ALA A 40 2.81 2.16 -5.19
N PHE A 41 2.69 3.45 -4.91
CA PHE A 41 1.83 4.37 -5.63
C PHE A 41 2.71 5.17 -6.58
N GLU A 42 2.41 5.09 -7.88
CA GLU A 42 3.18 5.72 -8.96
C GLU A 42 2.24 6.51 -9.86
N LYS A 43 1.90 7.72 -9.39
CA LYS A 43 0.93 8.65 -9.99
C LYS A 43 -0.45 8.02 -10.09
N ASP A 44 -0.77 7.48 -11.27
CA ASP A 44 -2.06 6.88 -11.61
C ASP A 44 -2.02 5.35 -11.56
N HIS A 45 -0.94 4.78 -11.02
CA HIS A 45 -0.76 3.34 -10.90
C HIS A 45 -0.48 2.93 -9.46
N ILE A 46 -0.94 1.74 -9.11
CA ILE A 46 -0.46 1.00 -7.95
C ILE A 46 0.36 -0.18 -8.45
N ILE A 47 1.51 -0.40 -7.82
CA ILE A 47 2.30 -1.61 -7.96
C ILE A 47 2.07 -2.47 -6.72
N LEU A 48 1.58 -3.70 -6.90
CA LEU A 48 1.50 -4.69 -5.83
C LEU A 48 2.47 -5.82 -6.13
N GLN A 49 3.45 -6.01 -5.25
CA GLN A 49 4.41 -7.09 -5.37
C GLN A 49 4.35 -8.02 -4.16
N GLY A 50 4.37 -9.32 -4.44
CA GLY A 50 4.51 -10.37 -3.45
C GLY A 50 3.20 -11.03 -3.04
N ALA A 51 3.28 -12.33 -2.75
CA ALA A 51 2.11 -13.16 -2.47
C ALA A 51 1.34 -12.71 -1.22
N ILE A 52 2.01 -12.06 -0.27
CA ILE A 52 1.39 -11.55 0.97
C ILE A 52 0.24 -10.58 0.68
N ILE A 53 0.38 -9.75 -0.37
CA ILE A 53 -0.57 -8.67 -0.66
C ILE A 53 -1.32 -8.85 -1.98
N ALA A 54 -0.88 -9.76 -2.84
CA ALA A 54 -1.43 -9.98 -4.18
C ALA A 54 -1.81 -11.44 -4.49
N ASP A 55 -1.62 -12.39 -3.56
CA ASP A 55 -1.82 -13.84 -3.77
C ASP A 55 -1.04 -14.45 -4.94
N ASN A 56 -0.05 -13.72 -5.46
CA ASN A 56 0.85 -14.20 -6.50
C ASN A 56 2.23 -13.55 -6.35
N ASN A 57 3.26 -14.17 -6.94
CA ASN A 57 4.64 -13.69 -6.83
C ASN A 57 5.03 -12.67 -7.91
N ASN A 58 4.09 -12.25 -8.75
CA ASN A 58 4.35 -11.26 -9.80
C ASN A 58 4.34 -9.84 -9.23
N THR A 59 4.87 -8.91 -10.01
CA THR A 59 4.57 -7.50 -9.83
C THR A 59 3.36 -7.15 -10.67
N ASN A 60 2.36 -6.69 -9.97
CA ASN A 60 1.09 -6.36 -10.56
C ASN A 60 1.07 -4.84 -10.72
N LYS A 61 1.04 -4.35 -11.96
CA LYS A 61 0.78 -2.94 -12.24
C LYS A 61 -0.71 -2.73 -12.47
N LEU A 62 -1.33 -1.95 -11.60
CA LEU A 62 -2.76 -1.67 -11.60
C LEU A 62 -3.00 -0.20 -11.94
N THR A 63 -3.93 0.08 -12.84
CA THR A 63 -4.41 1.44 -13.12
C THR A 63 -5.39 1.86 -12.02
N VAL A 64 -5.21 3.05 -11.47
CA VAL A 64 -6.04 3.60 -10.39
C VAL A 64 -7.24 4.34 -10.97
N SER A 65 -8.43 4.10 -10.42
CA SER A 65 -9.62 4.92 -10.63
C SER A 65 -10.32 5.23 -9.30
N ASP A 66 -11.25 6.17 -9.32
CA ASP A 66 -12.10 6.51 -8.16
C ASP A 66 -11.29 6.85 -6.90
N TYR A 67 -10.15 7.55 -7.09
CA TYR A 67 -9.31 7.99 -5.98
C TYR A 67 -10.07 8.99 -5.11
N ASN A 68 -10.24 8.65 -3.84
CA ASN A 68 -10.81 9.51 -2.84
C ASN A 68 -9.89 9.56 -1.62
N GLN A 69 -9.61 10.76 -1.14
CA GLN A 69 -8.82 11.00 0.06
C GLN A 69 -9.61 11.91 0.99
N THR A 70 -9.76 11.48 2.24
CA THR A 70 -10.50 12.20 3.27
C THR A 70 -9.65 12.36 4.52
N THR A 71 -9.85 13.49 5.22
CA THR A 71 -9.20 13.78 6.49
C THR A 71 -10.27 14.02 7.54
N ASP A 72 -10.23 13.28 8.64
CA ASP A 72 -11.20 13.47 9.72
C ASP A 72 -10.81 14.63 10.66
N LYS A 73 -11.71 15.01 11.59
CA LYS A 73 -11.48 16.11 12.55
C LYS A 73 -10.27 15.89 13.47
N LYS A 74 -9.80 14.65 13.62
CA LYS A 74 -8.60 14.30 14.41
C LYS A 74 -7.33 14.35 13.55
N GLY A 75 -7.46 14.65 12.25
CA GLY A 75 -6.38 14.72 11.29
C GLY A 75 -5.95 13.35 10.77
N ASN A 76 -6.73 12.28 10.98
CA ASN A 76 -6.40 10.99 10.36
C ASN A 76 -6.78 11.03 8.88
N VAL A 77 -5.94 10.44 8.04
CA VAL A 77 -6.16 10.38 6.60
C VAL A 77 -6.64 8.99 6.22
N ARG A 78 -7.65 8.93 5.35
CA ARG A 78 -8.13 7.71 4.70
C ARG A 78 -8.13 7.92 3.20
N ILE A 79 -7.49 7.02 2.48
CA ILE A 79 -7.47 6.95 1.02
C ILE A 79 -8.23 5.69 0.62
N SER A 80 -9.06 5.79 -0.42
CA SER A 80 -9.72 4.67 -1.06
C SER A 80 -9.65 4.83 -2.57
N CYS A 81 -9.37 3.76 -3.29
CA CYS A 81 -9.41 3.76 -4.75
C CYS A 81 -9.74 2.37 -5.31
N GLN A 82 -10.15 2.34 -6.57
CA GLN A 82 -10.17 1.11 -7.36
C GLN A 82 -8.83 0.97 -8.07
N ALA A 83 -8.34 -0.26 -8.18
CA ALA A 83 -7.09 -0.58 -8.86
C ALA A 83 -7.34 -1.78 -9.78
N LYS A 84 -7.05 -1.61 -11.08
CA LYS A 84 -7.34 -2.61 -12.11
C LYS A 84 -6.06 -3.04 -12.84
N GLY A 85 -5.73 -4.31 -12.78
CA GLY A 85 -4.57 -4.90 -13.45
C GLY A 85 -4.95 -6.15 -14.26
N LEU A 86 -3.94 -6.78 -14.86
CA LEU A 86 -4.13 -8.00 -15.65
C LEU A 86 -4.51 -9.21 -14.77
N LEU A 87 -3.78 -9.39 -13.67
CA LEU A 87 -3.90 -10.56 -12.79
C LEU A 87 -4.74 -10.30 -11.53
N ILE A 88 -4.90 -9.03 -11.15
CA ILE A 88 -5.61 -8.62 -9.94
C ILE A 88 -6.39 -7.32 -10.20
N ASN A 89 -7.64 -7.33 -9.74
CA ASN A 89 -8.47 -6.13 -9.61
C ASN A 89 -8.89 -6.04 -8.16
N ALA A 90 -8.78 -4.87 -7.55
CA ALA A 90 -9.03 -4.70 -6.13
C ALA A 90 -9.49 -3.28 -5.78
N ARG A 91 -10.25 -3.17 -4.68
CA ARG A 91 -10.37 -1.92 -3.93
C ARG A 91 -9.20 -1.85 -2.95
N VAL A 92 -8.51 -0.71 -2.93
CA VAL A 92 -7.39 -0.46 -2.01
C VAL A 92 -7.78 0.65 -1.06
N GLU A 93 -7.60 0.40 0.24
CA GLU A 93 -7.86 1.35 1.32
C GLU A 93 -6.60 1.53 2.16
N ILE A 94 -6.16 2.77 2.33
CA ILE A 94 -4.97 3.13 3.12
C ILE A 94 -5.42 4.09 4.22
N SER A 95 -5.12 3.76 5.48
CA SER A 95 -5.43 4.58 6.64
C SER A 95 -4.15 5.01 7.34
N LEU A 96 -3.99 6.32 7.55
CA LEU A 96 -2.87 6.91 8.27
C LEU A 96 -3.38 7.68 9.48
N LYS A 97 -3.08 7.19 10.68
CA LYS A 97 -3.43 7.88 11.92
C LYS A 97 -2.41 8.96 12.23
N LYS A 98 -2.85 10.16 12.61
CA LYS A 98 -1.94 11.25 12.99
C LYS A 98 -0.99 10.87 14.11
N THR A 99 -1.46 10.03 15.04
CA THR A 99 -0.69 9.52 16.18
C THR A 99 0.32 8.43 15.81
N ALA A 100 0.20 7.79 14.64
CA ALA A 100 1.05 6.70 14.19
C ALA A 100 2.25 7.16 13.33
N GLY A 101 2.43 8.47 13.14
CA GLY A 101 3.54 8.99 12.34
C GLY A 101 3.36 8.67 10.86
N ASN A 102 4.30 7.93 10.27
CA ASN A 102 4.27 7.46 8.88
C ASN A 102 3.79 6.00 8.73
N LEU A 103 3.39 5.33 9.81
CA LEU A 103 2.88 3.96 9.75
C LEU A 103 1.42 3.94 9.28
N ALA A 104 1.16 3.28 8.17
CA ALA A 104 -0.15 3.11 7.58
C ALA A 104 -0.72 1.70 7.78
N ASP A 105 -2.03 1.62 7.96
CA ASP A 105 -2.83 0.40 7.85
C ASP A 105 -3.36 0.30 6.41
N VAL A 106 -3.19 -0.83 5.74
CA VAL A 106 -3.63 -1.06 4.36
C VAL A 106 -4.55 -2.27 4.29
N ILE A 107 -5.65 -2.11 3.55
CA ILE A 107 -6.60 -3.18 3.22
C ILE A 107 -6.71 -3.25 1.70
N ILE A 108 -6.42 -4.42 1.15
CA ILE A 108 -6.65 -4.74 -0.26
C ILE A 108 -7.81 -5.72 -0.30
N THR A 109 -8.87 -5.38 -1.01
CA THR A 109 -10.04 -6.22 -1.24
C THR A 109 -10.09 -6.60 -2.72
N PRO A 110 -9.50 -7.74 -3.11
CA PRO A 110 -9.58 -8.23 -4.48
C PRO A 110 -11.03 -8.54 -4.89
N THR A 111 -11.34 -8.41 -6.17
CA THR A 111 -12.63 -8.88 -6.72
C THR A 111 -12.76 -10.41 -6.64
N LYS A 112 -11.63 -11.13 -6.67
CA LYS A 112 -11.52 -12.58 -6.50
C LYS A 112 -10.32 -12.88 -5.60
N GLY A 113 -10.48 -13.78 -4.63
CA GLY A 113 -9.45 -14.11 -3.66
C GLY A 113 -9.78 -13.55 -2.27
N GLU A 114 -8.78 -13.52 -1.40
CA GLU A 114 -8.95 -13.13 0.00
C GLU A 114 -8.60 -11.66 0.25
N VAL A 115 -9.23 -11.06 1.25
CA VAL A 115 -8.87 -9.71 1.72
C VAL A 115 -7.49 -9.75 2.36
N LYS A 116 -6.59 -8.86 1.92
CA LYS A 116 -5.26 -8.73 2.49
C LYS A 116 -5.19 -7.50 3.38
N ARG A 117 -4.61 -7.67 4.57
CA ARG A 117 -4.45 -6.60 5.56
C ARG A 117 -3.00 -6.57 6.01
N PHE A 118 -2.39 -5.40 5.96
CA PHE A 118 -1.01 -5.22 6.39
C PHE A 118 -0.77 -3.82 6.91
N THR A 119 0.32 -3.66 7.65
CA THR A 119 0.85 -2.36 8.04
C THR A 119 2.17 -2.09 7.34
N GLY A 120 2.55 -0.84 7.20
CA GLY A 120 3.87 -0.48 6.70
C GLY A 120 4.12 1.01 6.75
N GLU A 121 5.39 1.40 6.72
CA GLU A 121 5.77 2.81 6.71
C GLU A 121 5.65 3.41 5.30
N ILE A 122 5.01 4.58 5.21
CA ILE A 122 5.00 5.38 3.99
C ILE A 122 6.34 6.07 3.86
N VAL A 123 7.03 5.79 2.75
CA VAL A 123 8.30 6.41 2.37
C VAL A 123 8.25 6.91 0.93
N PRO A 124 8.91 8.04 0.60
CA PRO A 124 9.06 8.44 -0.78
C PRO A 124 9.73 7.34 -1.60
N ARG A 125 9.26 7.10 -2.83
CA ARG A 125 9.79 6.01 -3.66
C ARG A 125 11.31 6.15 -3.87
N ALA A 126 11.82 7.37 -4.05
CA ALA A 126 13.26 7.64 -4.18
C ALA A 126 14.11 7.26 -2.95
N GLN A 127 13.50 7.13 -1.77
CA GLN A 127 14.18 6.80 -0.50
C GLN A 127 13.95 5.35 -0.07
N SER A 128 13.09 4.62 -0.79
CA SER A 128 12.71 3.27 -0.43
C SER A 128 13.72 2.23 -0.90
N LYS A 129 14.02 1.26 -0.04
CA LYS A 129 14.95 0.14 -0.33
C LYS A 129 14.25 -1.07 -0.95
N TYR A 130 13.05 -0.90 -1.50
CA TYR A 130 12.34 -1.98 -2.19
C TYR A 130 13.08 -2.36 -3.47
N PHE A 131 12.94 -3.61 -3.88
CA PHE A 131 13.41 -4.04 -5.19
C PHE A 131 12.28 -4.74 -5.93
N ARG A 132 12.18 -4.45 -7.22
CA ARG A 132 11.32 -5.19 -8.13
C ARG A 132 12.01 -6.49 -8.53
N ARG A 133 11.25 -7.59 -8.63
CA ARG A 133 11.81 -8.87 -9.07
C ARG A 133 12.02 -8.82 -10.61
N PRO A 134 13.16 -9.26 -11.15
CA PRO A 134 13.34 -9.28 -12.61
C PRO A 134 12.37 -10.27 -13.28
N GLY A 135 11.77 -9.89 -14.41
CA GLY A 135 10.93 -10.78 -15.24
C GLY A 135 9.41 -10.64 -15.07
N GLU A 136 8.95 -9.47 -14.64
CA GLU A 136 7.54 -9.14 -14.39
C GLU A 136 6.79 -8.82 -15.70
N ILE A 137 5.53 -9.28 -15.82
CA ILE A 137 4.63 -9.04 -16.96
C ILE A 137 3.80 -7.78 -16.73
#